data_AF-I6AY72-F1
#
_entry.id   AF-I6AY72-F1
#
_cell.length_a   1.000
_cell.length_b   1.000
_cell.length_c   1.000
_cell.angle_alpha   90.00
_cell.angle_beta   90.00
_cell.angle_gamma   90.00
#
_symmetry.space_group_name_H-M   'P 1'
#
loop_
_entity.id
_entity.type
_entity.pdbx_description
1 polymer ?
#
loop_
_entity_poly.entity_id
_entity_poly.type
_entity_poly.pdbx_seq_one_letter_code
_entity_poly.pdbx_strand_id
1 'polypeptide(L)' 'MNISLTPELDSAVREKVASGLYDNASEVVREALRAMLARERETRWLQREAAIGFAQLEAGQTATVESREAFATLLREDG' A
#
# COMPACT_ATOMS: atom_id res chain seq x y z
N MET A 1 20.35 3.10 -18.21
CA MET A 1 20.74 3.06 -16.78
C MET A 1 21.18 1.65 -16.48
N ASN A 2 22.35 1.47 -15.86
CA ASN A 2 22.83 0.14 -15.45
C ASN A 2 22.59 -0.02 -13.94
N ILE A 3 22.01 -1.14 -13.54
CA ILE A 3 21.71 -1.44 -12.13
C ILE A 3 22.45 -2.72 -11.78
N SER A 4 23.24 -2.70 -10.72
CA SER A 4 23.88 -3.91 -10.20
C SER A 4 22.93 -4.60 -9.23
N LEU A 5 22.65 -5.87 -9.49
CA LEU A 5 21.87 -6.73 -8.61
C LEU A 5 22.80 -7.63 -7.79
N THR A 6 22.33 -8.03 -6.60
CA THR A 6 22.97 -9.15 -5.92
C THR A 6 22.73 -10.44 -6.71
N PRO A 7 23.57 -11.49 -6.55
CA PRO A 7 23.40 -12.74 -7.28
C PRO A 7 22.00 -13.35 -7.12
N GLU A 8 21.41 -13.24 -5.93
CA GLU A 8 20.08 -13.77 -5.60
C GLU A 8 18.98 -13.03 -6.37
N LEU A 9 19.07 -11.70 -6.46
CA LEU A 9 18.12 -10.88 -7.21
C LEU A 9 18.26 -11.09 -8.72
N ASP A 10 19.49 -11.26 -9.23
CA ASP A 10 19.71 -11.60 -10.63
C ASP A 10 19.10 -12.96 -10.98
N SER A 11 19.27 -13.98 -10.12
CA SER A 11 18.63 -15.30 -10.29
C SER A 11 17.11 -15.18 -10.32
N ALA A 12 16.52 -14.45 -9.38
CA ALA A 12 15.07 -14.25 -9.32
C ALA A 12 14.53 -13.56 -10.59
N VAL A 13 15.24 -12.54 -11.10
CA VAL A 13 14.86 -11.87 -12.35
C VAL A 13 14.95 -12.81 -13.54
N ARG A 14 16.03 -13.62 -13.64
CA ARG A 14 16.19 -14.62 -14.69
C ARG A 14 15.10 -15.67 -14.68
N GLU A 15 14.74 -16.19 -13.51
CA GLU A 15 13.65 -17.17 -13.36
C GLU A 15 12.31 -16.60 -13.81
N LYS A 16 12.03 -15.33 -13.47
CA LYS A 16 10.80 -14.65 -13.92
C LYS A 16 10.76 -14.47 -15.43
N VAL A 17 11.87 -14.10 -16.07
CA VAL A 17 11.93 -14.00 -17.54
C VAL A 17 11.81 -15.41 -18.18
N ALA A 18 12.53 -16.39 -17.64
CA ALA A 18 12.49 -17.78 -18.14
C ALA A 18 11.10 -18.43 -18.04
N SER A 19 10.24 -17.95 -17.14
CA SER A 19 8.85 -18.40 -17.06
C SER A 19 7.98 -18.00 -18.27
N GLY A 20 8.47 -17.07 -19.10
CA GLY A 20 7.72 -16.51 -20.24
C GLY A 20 6.69 -15.45 -19.87
N LEU A 21 6.57 -15.09 -18.58
CA LEU A 21 5.65 -14.03 -18.12
C LEU A 21 6.16 -12.61 -18.45
N TYR A 22 7.47 -12.45 -18.70
CA TYR A 22 8.10 -11.17 -18.99
C TYR A 22 9.08 -11.33 -20.15
N ASP A 23 9.14 -10.33 -21.03
CA ASP A 23 10.01 -10.36 -22.21
C ASP A 23 11.47 -10.07 -21.84
N ASN A 24 11.70 -9.30 -20.78
CA ASN A 24 13.03 -8.87 -20.38
C ASN A 24 13.12 -8.48 -18.89
N ALA A 25 14.36 -8.43 -18.37
CA ALA A 25 14.64 -8.03 -16.99
C ALA A 25 14.11 -6.64 -16.62
N SER A 26 14.07 -5.69 -17.57
CA SER A 26 13.60 -4.34 -17.29
C SER A 26 12.09 -4.31 -16.99
N GLU A 27 11.30 -5.24 -17.52
CA GLU A 27 9.88 -5.36 -17.18
C GLU A 27 9.67 -5.85 -15.76
N VAL A 28 10.40 -6.91 -15.36
CA VAL A 28 10.38 -7.45 -14.01
C VAL A 28 10.71 -6.35 -13.00
N VAL A 29 11.77 -5.58 -13.25
CA VAL A 29 12.18 -4.49 -12.37
C VAL A 29 11.15 -3.36 -12.33
N ARG A 30 10.59 -2.96 -13.49
CA ARG A 30 9.53 -1.92 -13.52
C ARG A 30 8.29 -2.35 -12.74
N GLU A 31 7.87 -3.61 -12.85
CA GLU A 31 6.73 -4.12 -12.10
C GLU A 31 7.00 -4.17 -10.60
N ALA A 32 8.16 -4.68 -10.19
CA ALA A 32 8.58 -4.70 -8.79
C ALA A 32 8.60 -3.28 -8.19
N LEU A 33 9.14 -2.30 -8.91
CA LEU A 33 9.15 -0.90 -8.47
C LEU A 33 7.74 -0.30 -8.41
N ARG A 34 6.86 -0.60 -9.37
CA ARG A 34 5.46 -0.16 -9.32
C ARG A 34 4.74 -0.70 -8.08
N ALA A 35 4.92 -1.99 -7.78
CA ALA A 35 4.35 -2.61 -6.59
C ALA A 35 4.89 -1.98 -5.29
N MET A 36 6.21 -1.73 -5.24
CA MET A 36 6.85 -1.06 -4.09
C MET A 36 6.28 0.34 -3.88
N LEU A 37 6.22 1.17 -4.93
CA LEU A 37 5.70 2.54 -4.85
C LEU A 37 4.21 2.57 -4.47
N ALA A 38 3.40 1.62 -4.95
CA ALA A 38 2.01 1.49 -4.55
C ALA A 38 1.87 1.21 -3.05
N ARG A 39 2.64 0.25 -2.52
CA ARG A 39 2.65 -0.08 -1.09
C ARG A 39 3.12 1.09 -0.23
N GLU A 40 4.16 1.82 -0.67
CA GLU A 40 4.62 3.01 0.03
C GLU A 40 3.55 4.10 0.09
N ARG A 41 2.84 4.33 -1.03
CA ARG A 41 1.75 5.31 -1.08
C ARG A 41 0.61 4.93 -0.13
N GLU A 42 0.21 3.67 -0.10
CA GLU A 42 -0.80 3.16 0.83
C GLU A 42 -0.36 3.32 2.28
N THR A 43 0.88 2.94 2.61
CA THR A 43 1.44 3.10 3.96
C THR A 43 1.45 4.56 4.38
N ARG A 44 1.92 5.46 3.51
CA ARG A 44 1.94 6.90 3.78
C ARG A 44 0.53 7.47 4.00
N TRP A 45 -0.45 7.00 3.22
CA TRP A 45 -1.84 7.39 3.41
C TRP A 45 -2.37 6.90 4.75
N LEU A 46 -2.21 5.61 5.09
CA LEU A 46 -2.63 5.07 6.38
C LEU A 46 -1.99 5.79 7.58
N GLN A 47 -0.69 6.08 7.50
CA GLN A 47 0.01 6.84 8.55
C GLN A 47 -0.56 8.25 8.71
N ARG A 48 -0.90 8.92 7.61
CA ARG A 48 -1.55 10.25 7.65
C ARG A 48 -2.93 10.16 8.28
N GLU A 49 -3.79 9.25 7.82
CA GLU A 49 -5.15 9.12 8.35
C GLU A 49 -5.14 8.73 9.82
N ALA A 50 -4.23 7.85 10.24
CA ALA A 50 -4.04 7.51 11.65
C ALA A 50 -3.63 8.74 12.47
N ALA A 51 -2.67 9.54 12.00
CA ALA A 51 -2.26 10.76 12.68
C ALA A 51 -3.42 11.76 12.84
N ILE A 52 -4.25 11.92 11.80
CA ILE A 52 -5.45 12.76 11.86
C ILE A 52 -6.44 12.20 12.89
N GLY A 53 -6.73 10.90 12.84
CA GLY A 53 -7.64 10.23 13.77
C GLY A 53 -7.19 10.37 15.23
N PHE A 54 -5.90 10.19 15.53
CA PHE A 54 -5.38 10.40 16.88
C PHE A 54 -5.52 11.85 17.34
N ALA A 55 -5.23 12.82 16.48
CA ALA A 55 -5.42 14.23 16.81
C ALA A 55 -6.91 14.57 17.06
N GLN A 56 -7.84 13.97 16.31
CA GLN A 56 -9.29 14.11 16.52
C GLN A 56 -9.72 13.51 17.86
N LEU A 57 -9.21 12.32 18.20
CA LEU A 57 -9.45 11.67 19.49
C LEU A 57 -8.97 12.55 20.66
N GLU A 58 -7.74 13.08 20.59
CA GLU A 58 -7.19 13.97 21.60
C GLU A 58 -7.98 15.28 21.74
N ALA A 59 -8.50 15.80 20.63
CA ALA A 59 -9.36 16.98 20.60
C ALA A 59 -10.82 16.70 21.03
N GLY A 60 -11.17 15.46 21.37
CA GLY A 60 -12.53 15.05 21.73
C GLY A 60 -13.52 15.04 20.56
N GLN A 61 -13.05 15.10 19.32
CA GLN A 61 -13.87 15.03 18.11
C GLN A 61 -14.27 13.57 17.82
N THR A 62 -15.06 13.01 18.74
CA THR A 62 -15.45 11.59 18.74
C THR A 62 -16.96 11.46 18.86
N ALA A 63 -17.50 10.39 18.29
CA ALA A 63 -18.89 10.00 18.49
C ALA A 63 -18.93 8.67 19.26
N THR A 64 -19.73 8.61 20.32
CA THR A 64 -20.00 7.35 21.02
C THR A 64 -21.02 6.57 20.21
N VAL A 65 -20.71 5.29 19.95
CA VAL A 65 -21.58 4.42 19.18
C VAL A 65 -21.85 3.15 19.97
N GLU A 66 -23.12 2.94 20.33
CA GLU A 66 -23.53 1.89 21.27
C GLU A 66 -23.85 0.56 20.59
N SER A 67 -23.98 0.54 19.26
CA SER A 67 -24.25 -0.68 18.50
C SER A 67 -23.67 -0.63 17.09
N ARG A 68 -23.45 -1.82 16.50
CA ARG A 68 -22.99 -1.95 15.12
C ARG A 68 -23.98 -1.36 14.10
N GLU A 69 -25.28 -1.42 14.40
CA GLU A 69 -26.32 -0.80 13.57
C GLU A 69 -26.26 0.72 13.63
N ALA A 70 -26.09 1.30 14.82
CA ALA A 70 -25.89 2.74 14.99
C ALA A 70 -24.66 3.22 14.24
N PHE A 71 -23.57 2.44 14.27
CA PHE A 71 -22.35 2.73 13.50
C PHE A 71 -22.61 2.74 11.99
N ALA A 72 -23.34 1.74 11.48
CA ALA A 72 -23.64 1.64 10.07
C ALA A 72 -24.61 2.73 9.59
N THR A 73 -25.44 3.29 10.46
CA THR A 73 -26.29 4.45 10.13
C THR A 73 -25.44 5.72 10.02
N LEU A 74 -24.55 5.98 10.99
CA LEU A 74 -23.64 7.13 10.97
C LEU A 74 -22.79 7.19 9.69
N LEU A 75 -22.24 6.05 9.24
CA LEU A 75 -21.45 5.97 8.01
C LEU A 75 -22.24 6.26 6.71
N ARG A 76 -23.58 6.16 6.74
CA ARG A 76 -24.44 6.41 5.58
C ARG A 76 -24.97 7.83 5.50
N GLU A 77 -25.00 8.54 6.63
CA GLU A 77 -25.44 9.94 6.69
C GLU A 77 -24.31 10.93 6.29
N ASP A 78 -23.05 10.51 6.40
CA ASP A 78 -21.85 11.30 6.03
C ASP A 78 -21.38 11.08 4.57
N GLY A 79 -22.20 10.47 3.69
CA GLY A 79 -21.88 10.21 2.26
C GLY A 79 -22.80 10.92 1.29
#